data_AF-A0A920FJU4-F1
#
_entry.id   AF-A0A920FJU4-F1
#
_cell.length_a   1.000
_cell.length_b   1.000
_cell.length_c   1.000
_cell.angle_alpha   90.00
_cell.angle_beta   90.00
_cell.angle_gamma   90.00
#
_symmetry.space_group_name_H-M   'P 1'
#
loop_
_entity.id
_entity.type
_entity.pdbx_description
1 polymer ?
#
loop_
_entity_poly.entity_id
_entity_poly.type
_entity_poly.pdbx_seq_one_letter_code
_entity_poly.pdbx_strand_id
1 'polypeptide(L)'
;MAIQFFVPHDISGLIHLHGGSALFNQKLNELFNSNSTIEGRQQADITGLIGQYAHGNEPSHHMAYLYNSSGRPEKSQFMVNKILNELYHSSPSGISGNEDCGQMSSWYVLSAIGLYDINPGDPYYIIQTPYVEESSLNLENGKVFSIKKIESSGENSIYINKVELNGKLYNKNFIHINDVIQGGELQIYTTSDSSKKWQLDEFYTSFIKNDVITISPVIIAPSKTFHDSLTISISCQDCDSILYCIDLEKKVRYKNPITFLKSTKIEAVAYKNGVSSKSEIANFIKHNQNFSISLKQGFSNQYTAGGNNALIDGLKGPNNFMTGLWQGYHNINFEAVIDLKNLIPVNSISLGALQDMKSWIWLPQLVQFWISNDGSEFKMVDELTHDIPLSKEESLTYEFKSDFKNPLKARYIKVLATNFGKCPSWHMGSGGDTWIFLDEISVN
;
A
#
# COMPACT_ATOMS: atom_id res chain seq x y z
N MET A 1 -1.48 -9.42 -2.61
CA MET A 1 -2.57 -9.87 -3.49
C MET A 1 -3.91 -9.21 -3.16
N ALA A 2 -4.24 -9.02 -1.88
CA ALA A 2 -5.48 -8.40 -1.40
C ALA A 2 -5.83 -7.03 -2.04
N ILE A 3 -4.94 -6.04 -1.99
CA ILE A 3 -5.27 -4.63 -2.34
C ILE A 3 -5.86 -4.45 -3.75
N GLN A 4 -5.55 -5.34 -4.71
CA GLN A 4 -6.07 -5.28 -6.09
C GLN A 4 -7.60 -5.38 -6.20
N PHE A 5 -8.29 -5.86 -5.16
CA PHE A 5 -9.74 -6.05 -5.16
C PHE A 5 -10.52 -4.86 -4.59
N PHE A 6 -9.85 -3.80 -4.13
CA PHE A 6 -10.51 -2.68 -3.46
C PHE A 6 -11.04 -1.63 -4.45
N VAL A 7 -12.07 -2.02 -5.23
CA VAL A 7 -12.79 -1.14 -6.16
C VAL A 7 -14.30 -1.25 -5.94
N PRO A 8 -14.80 -0.99 -4.71
CA PRO A 8 -16.21 -1.21 -4.37
C PRO A 8 -17.18 -0.35 -5.19
N HIS A 9 -16.72 0.82 -5.65
CA HIS A 9 -17.50 1.76 -6.46
C HIS A 9 -17.64 1.35 -7.94
N ASP A 10 -16.79 0.42 -8.43
CA ASP A 10 -16.81 -0.05 -9.82
C ASP A 10 -16.39 -1.52 -9.93
N ILE A 11 -17.13 -2.39 -9.25
CA ILE A 11 -16.88 -3.83 -9.27
C ILE A 11 -17.05 -4.39 -10.69
N SER A 12 -17.96 -3.81 -11.49
CA SER A 12 -18.18 -4.22 -12.88
C SER A 12 -16.95 -3.93 -13.75
N GLY A 13 -16.38 -2.73 -13.63
CA GLY A 13 -15.13 -2.35 -14.30
C GLY A 13 -13.96 -3.24 -13.85
N LEU A 14 -13.86 -3.53 -12.55
CA LEU A 14 -12.84 -4.45 -12.02
C LEU A 14 -12.96 -5.87 -12.63
N ILE A 15 -14.18 -6.41 -12.71
CA ILE A 15 -14.45 -7.71 -13.35
C ILE A 15 -14.06 -7.67 -14.82
N HIS A 16 -14.38 -6.58 -15.53
CA HIS A 16 -14.01 -6.40 -16.94
C HIS A 16 -12.49 -6.39 -17.14
N LEU A 17 -11.74 -5.66 -16.30
CA LEU A 17 -10.27 -5.60 -16.36
C LEU A 17 -9.60 -6.95 -16.09
N HIS A 18 -10.25 -7.84 -15.34
CA HIS A 18 -9.81 -9.22 -15.13
C HIS A 18 -10.18 -10.16 -16.29
N GLY A 19 -10.82 -9.66 -17.35
CA GLY A 19 -11.26 -10.46 -18.50
C GLY A 19 -12.62 -11.14 -18.31
N GLY A 20 -13.45 -10.63 -17.40
CA GLY A 20 -14.82 -11.09 -17.16
C GLY A 20 -14.96 -12.04 -15.96
N SER A 21 -16.21 -12.38 -15.63
CA SER A 21 -16.57 -13.04 -14.37
C SER A 21 -15.87 -14.40 -14.15
N ALA A 22 -15.59 -15.16 -15.21
CA ALA A 22 -14.94 -16.46 -15.09
C ALA A 22 -13.49 -16.32 -14.57
N LEU A 23 -12.70 -15.45 -15.18
CA LEU A 23 -11.32 -15.19 -14.78
C LEU A 23 -11.24 -14.44 -13.44
N PHE A 24 -12.16 -13.52 -13.18
CA PHE A 24 -12.28 -12.86 -11.89
C PHE A 24 -12.55 -13.87 -10.75
N ASN A 25 -13.48 -14.81 -10.97
CA ASN A 25 -13.75 -15.88 -10.01
C ASN A 25 -12.58 -16.83 -9.83
N GLN A 26 -11.78 -17.09 -10.86
CA GLN A 26 -10.53 -17.83 -10.72
C GLN A 26 -9.55 -17.07 -9.82
N LYS A 27 -9.42 -15.75 -9.99
CA LYS A 27 -8.56 -14.93 -9.14
C LYS A 27 -9.02 -14.91 -7.67
N LEU A 28 -10.32 -14.85 -7.42
CA LEU A 28 -10.86 -15.01 -6.07
C LEU A 28 -10.59 -16.41 -5.50
N ASN A 29 -10.73 -17.47 -6.30
CA ASN A 29 -10.38 -18.82 -5.84
C ASN A 29 -8.89 -18.92 -5.49
N GLU A 30 -8.01 -18.32 -6.30
CA GLU A 30 -6.56 -18.28 -6.04
C GLU A 30 -6.27 -17.58 -4.71
N LEU A 31 -6.96 -16.47 -4.40
CA LEU A 31 -6.82 -15.76 -3.13
C LEU A 31 -7.06 -16.71 -1.93
N PHE A 32 -8.16 -17.47 -1.93
CA PHE A 32 -8.52 -18.32 -0.80
C PHE A 32 -7.78 -19.67 -0.74
N ASN A 33 -7.20 -20.13 -1.86
CA ASN A 33 -6.55 -21.45 -1.96
C ASN A 33 -5.02 -21.41 -2.05
N SER A 34 -4.41 -20.24 -2.28
CA SER A 34 -2.95 -20.10 -2.30
C SER A 34 -2.34 -20.36 -0.93
N ASN A 35 -1.04 -20.73 -0.88
CA ASN A 35 -0.33 -20.88 0.40
C ASN A 35 -0.31 -19.54 1.17
N SER A 36 -0.49 -19.59 2.48
CA SER A 36 -0.48 -18.42 3.38
C SER A 36 0.91 -17.86 3.69
N THR A 37 1.98 -18.43 3.12
CA THR A 37 3.34 -17.88 3.25
C THR A 37 3.40 -16.45 2.72
N ILE A 38 3.87 -15.53 3.58
CA ILE A 38 4.12 -14.15 3.22
C ILE A 38 5.61 -14.01 2.88
N GLU A 39 5.93 -13.58 1.67
CA GLU A 39 7.29 -13.18 1.31
C GLU A 39 7.54 -11.74 1.78
N GLY A 40 8.69 -11.49 2.41
CA GLY A 40 9.05 -10.18 2.96
C GLY A 40 8.88 -10.09 4.49
N ARG A 41 8.38 -8.95 4.99
CA ARG A 41 8.22 -8.72 6.44
C ARG A 41 7.03 -9.53 6.97
N GLN A 42 7.22 -10.27 8.06
CA GLN A 42 6.09 -10.69 8.89
C GLN A 42 5.52 -9.43 9.56
N GLN A 43 4.39 -8.94 9.06
CA GLN A 43 3.61 -7.90 9.72
C GLN A 43 2.68 -8.56 10.73
N ALA A 44 2.63 -7.99 11.94
CA ALA A 44 1.74 -8.48 13.00
C ALA A 44 0.26 -8.40 12.59
N ASP A 45 -0.08 -7.47 11.68
CA ASP A 45 -1.45 -7.20 11.23
C ASP A 45 -1.87 -8.07 10.02
N ILE A 46 -1.12 -9.13 9.68
CA ILE A 46 -1.52 -10.11 8.65
C ILE A 46 -1.84 -11.43 9.35
N THR A 47 -3.04 -11.49 9.90
CA THR A 47 -3.56 -12.62 10.69
C THR A 47 -4.94 -13.06 10.17
N GLY A 48 -5.47 -14.16 10.72
CA GLY A 48 -6.76 -14.71 10.26
C GLY A 48 -6.72 -15.18 8.81
N LEU A 49 -5.71 -15.97 8.45
CA LEU A 49 -5.43 -16.33 7.06
C LEU A 49 -6.28 -17.50 6.57
N ILE A 50 -6.94 -17.29 5.43
CA ILE A 50 -7.53 -18.36 4.60
C ILE A 50 -6.87 -18.25 3.22
N GLY A 51 -5.80 -19.01 3.04
CA GLY A 51 -4.88 -18.79 1.92
C GLY A 51 -4.20 -17.42 2.03
N GLN A 52 -4.38 -16.57 1.02
CA GLN A 52 -3.90 -15.18 0.97
C GLN A 52 -4.95 -14.14 1.41
N TYR A 53 -6.16 -14.57 1.77
CA TYR A 53 -7.15 -13.72 2.44
C TYR A 53 -6.74 -13.52 3.91
N ALA A 54 -6.61 -12.28 4.37
CA ALA A 54 -6.22 -11.95 5.73
C ALA A 54 -7.37 -11.23 6.44
N HIS A 55 -8.12 -11.96 7.26
CA HIS A 55 -9.30 -11.38 7.91
C HIS A 55 -8.97 -10.45 9.07
N GLY A 56 -7.80 -10.57 9.68
CA GLY A 56 -7.40 -9.70 10.78
C GLY A 56 -7.06 -8.27 10.36
N ASN A 57 -7.43 -7.87 9.14
CA ASN A 57 -7.10 -6.58 8.54
C ASN A 57 -8.16 -6.17 7.50
N GLU A 58 -8.54 -4.91 7.53
CA GLU A 58 -9.69 -4.32 6.83
C GLU A 58 -9.70 -4.49 5.31
N PRO A 59 -8.56 -4.39 4.59
CA PRO A 59 -8.57 -4.45 3.13
C PRO A 59 -9.18 -5.74 2.57
N SER A 60 -9.27 -6.81 3.37
CA SER A 60 -9.84 -8.09 2.96
C SER A 60 -11.34 -8.21 3.16
N HIS A 61 -11.95 -7.42 4.05
CA HIS A 61 -13.28 -7.67 4.62
C HIS A 61 -14.41 -7.84 3.58
N HIS A 62 -14.31 -7.16 2.43
CA HIS A 62 -15.31 -7.19 1.38
C HIS A 62 -15.12 -8.33 0.35
N MET A 63 -13.97 -9.00 0.35
CA MET A 63 -13.55 -9.86 -0.78
C MET A 63 -14.42 -11.10 -0.97
N ALA A 64 -14.88 -11.72 0.12
CA ALA A 64 -15.77 -12.89 0.04
C ALA A 64 -17.10 -12.53 -0.64
N TYR A 65 -17.56 -11.29 -0.49
CA TYR A 65 -18.80 -10.79 -1.08
C TYR A 65 -18.70 -10.50 -2.57
N LEU A 66 -17.48 -10.35 -3.13
CA LEU A 66 -17.29 -10.08 -4.56
C LEU A 66 -17.81 -11.21 -5.45
N TYR A 67 -17.91 -12.43 -4.92
CA TYR A 67 -18.57 -13.55 -5.60
C TYR A 67 -20.05 -13.28 -5.93
N ASN A 68 -20.74 -12.43 -5.15
CA ASN A 68 -22.13 -12.05 -5.44
C ASN A 68 -22.23 -11.25 -6.73
N SER A 69 -21.30 -10.34 -6.96
CA SER A 69 -21.27 -9.46 -8.14
C SER A 69 -20.76 -10.19 -9.40
N SER A 70 -19.99 -11.27 -9.22
CA SER A 70 -19.43 -12.08 -10.32
C SER A 70 -20.27 -13.33 -10.66
N GLY A 71 -21.52 -13.40 -10.17
CA GLY A 71 -22.48 -14.45 -10.52
C GLY A 71 -22.25 -15.79 -9.82
N ARG A 72 -21.58 -15.79 -8.66
CA ARG A 72 -21.26 -17.00 -7.87
C ARG A 72 -21.63 -16.86 -6.38
N PRO A 73 -22.85 -16.41 -6.02
CA PRO A 73 -23.24 -16.17 -4.63
C PRO A 73 -23.07 -17.41 -3.73
N GLU A 74 -23.16 -18.63 -4.28
CA GLU A 74 -22.92 -19.88 -3.53
C GLU A 74 -21.51 -19.94 -2.92
N LYS A 75 -20.52 -19.35 -3.60
CA LYS A 75 -19.14 -19.27 -3.09
C LYS A 75 -18.98 -18.21 -2.03
N SER A 76 -19.70 -17.08 -2.15
CA SER A 76 -19.78 -16.08 -1.09
C SER A 76 -20.35 -16.70 0.17
N GLN A 77 -21.49 -17.39 0.06
CA GLN A 77 -22.18 -18.03 1.19
C GLN A 77 -21.26 -19.03 1.91
N PHE A 78 -20.56 -19.88 1.15
CA PHE A 78 -19.58 -20.80 1.70
C PHE A 78 -18.44 -20.07 2.44
N MET A 79 -17.85 -19.06 1.82
CA MET A 79 -16.67 -18.38 2.37
C MET A 79 -17.01 -17.51 3.58
N VAL A 80 -18.10 -16.75 3.54
CA VAL A 80 -18.56 -15.93 4.68
C VAL A 80 -18.90 -16.83 5.87
N ASN A 81 -19.60 -17.95 5.63
CA ASN A 81 -19.89 -18.91 6.70
C ASN A 81 -18.59 -19.51 7.29
N LYS A 82 -17.62 -19.86 6.45
CA LYS A 82 -16.31 -20.34 6.91
C LYS A 82 -15.59 -19.32 7.79
N ILE A 83 -15.54 -18.05 7.36
CA ILE A 83 -14.90 -16.96 8.11
C ILE A 83 -15.57 -16.77 9.47
N LEU A 84 -16.92 -16.73 9.51
CA LEU A 84 -17.67 -16.58 10.76
C LEU A 84 -17.39 -17.70 11.77
N ASN A 85 -17.23 -18.94 11.30
CA ASN A 85 -16.98 -20.10 12.15
C ASN A 85 -15.51 -20.26 12.58
N GLU A 86 -14.56 -19.96 11.70
CA GLU A 86 -13.14 -20.23 11.96
C GLU A 86 -12.45 -19.05 12.67
N LEU A 87 -12.86 -17.81 12.40
CA LEU A 87 -12.11 -16.60 12.76
C LEU A 87 -12.77 -15.74 13.85
N TYR A 88 -13.90 -16.20 14.41
CA TYR A 88 -14.57 -15.56 15.54
C TYR A 88 -14.94 -16.58 16.61
N HIS A 89 -14.58 -16.31 17.86
CA HIS A 89 -14.90 -17.13 19.02
C HIS A 89 -15.28 -16.24 20.22
N SER A 90 -16.00 -16.79 21.19
CA SER A 90 -16.37 -16.05 22.42
C SER A 90 -15.26 -16.04 23.49
N SER A 91 -14.06 -16.50 23.16
CA SER A 91 -12.92 -16.54 24.07
C SER A 91 -12.15 -15.20 24.10
N PRO A 92 -11.29 -14.94 25.11
CA PRO A 92 -10.47 -13.72 25.14
C PRO A 92 -9.56 -13.51 23.91
N SER A 93 -9.22 -14.60 23.19
CA SER A 93 -8.44 -14.56 21.95
C SER A 93 -9.32 -14.78 20.71
N GLY A 94 -10.60 -14.42 20.81
CA GLY A 94 -11.62 -14.82 19.86
C GLY A 94 -11.71 -14.00 18.57
N ILE A 95 -10.86 -12.99 18.39
CA ILE A 95 -10.81 -12.17 17.17
C ILE A 95 -9.48 -12.44 16.47
N SER A 96 -9.52 -12.56 15.16
CA SER A 96 -8.37 -12.97 14.34
C SER A 96 -7.37 -11.86 14.03
N GLY A 97 -7.51 -10.66 14.59
CA GLY A 97 -6.66 -9.48 14.38
C GLY A 97 -7.01 -8.34 15.34
N ASN A 98 -6.60 -7.12 15.01
CA ASN A 98 -7.00 -5.93 15.75
C ASN A 98 -8.51 -5.71 15.64
N GLU A 99 -9.16 -5.25 16.71
CA GLU A 99 -10.61 -5.03 16.71
C GLU A 99 -11.02 -3.78 15.91
N ASP A 100 -10.09 -2.83 15.83
CA ASP A 100 -10.17 -1.56 15.09
C ASP A 100 -11.46 -0.78 15.36
N CYS A 101 -11.70 -0.54 16.65
CA CYS A 101 -12.70 0.39 17.18
C CYS A 101 -14.13 0.08 16.69
N GLY A 102 -14.49 -1.19 16.60
CA GLY A 102 -15.80 -1.67 16.18
C GLY A 102 -15.84 -2.25 14.77
N GLN A 103 -14.77 -2.12 13.97
CA GLN A 103 -14.76 -2.54 12.57
C GLN A 103 -14.91 -4.06 12.41
N MET A 104 -14.09 -4.86 13.11
CA MET A 104 -14.20 -6.33 13.09
C MET A 104 -15.55 -6.80 13.65
N SER A 105 -15.96 -6.20 14.76
CA SER A 105 -17.22 -6.55 15.44
C SER A 105 -18.44 -6.24 14.56
N SER A 106 -18.42 -5.12 13.85
CA SER A 106 -19.49 -4.73 12.91
C SER A 106 -19.53 -5.65 11.70
N TRP A 107 -18.37 -6.08 11.19
CA TRP A 107 -18.30 -7.10 10.14
C TRP A 107 -19.01 -8.38 10.58
N TYR A 108 -18.71 -8.88 11.78
CA TYR A 108 -19.36 -10.06 12.34
C TYR A 108 -20.88 -9.87 12.45
N VAL A 109 -21.33 -8.78 13.06
CA VAL A 109 -22.77 -8.53 13.30
C VAL A 109 -23.55 -8.48 11.99
N LEU A 110 -23.11 -7.68 11.01
CA LEU A 110 -23.81 -7.58 9.73
C LEU A 110 -23.85 -8.94 9.01
N SER A 111 -22.71 -9.61 8.93
CA SER A 111 -22.60 -10.91 8.26
C SER A 111 -23.43 -11.99 8.95
N ALA A 112 -23.48 -11.99 10.27
CA ALA A 112 -24.24 -12.94 11.07
C ALA A 112 -25.76 -12.78 10.89
N ILE A 113 -26.27 -11.55 10.71
CA ILE A 113 -27.69 -11.33 10.39
C ILE A 113 -28.01 -11.55 8.90
N GLY A 114 -27.00 -11.81 8.07
CA GLY A 114 -27.16 -12.08 6.64
C GLY A 114 -27.15 -10.85 5.74
N LEU A 115 -26.56 -9.73 6.18
CA LEU A 115 -26.41 -8.51 5.38
C LEU A 115 -24.94 -8.06 5.32
N TYR A 116 -24.56 -7.29 4.31
CA TYR A 116 -23.24 -6.66 4.27
C TYR A 116 -23.23 -5.41 3.39
N ASP A 117 -22.55 -4.35 3.85
CA ASP A 117 -22.33 -3.13 3.06
C ASP A 117 -20.98 -3.21 2.35
N ILE A 118 -21.01 -3.55 1.06
CA ILE A 118 -19.80 -3.71 0.25
C ILE A 118 -19.27 -2.39 -0.30
N ASN A 119 -20.13 -1.38 -0.42
CA ASN A 119 -19.81 -0.11 -1.06
C ASN A 119 -20.53 1.05 -0.34
N PRO A 120 -20.05 1.43 0.85
CA PRO A 120 -20.67 2.49 1.63
C PRO A 120 -20.87 3.78 0.81
N GLY A 121 -22.10 4.28 0.81
CA GLY A 121 -22.55 5.39 -0.05
C GLY A 121 -23.48 4.94 -1.18
N ASP A 122 -23.45 3.66 -1.54
CA ASP A 122 -24.47 3.02 -2.36
C ASP A 122 -25.60 2.51 -1.44
N PRO A 123 -26.90 2.68 -1.78
CA PRO A 123 -27.98 2.46 -0.83
C PRO A 123 -28.41 0.98 -0.76
N TYR A 124 -27.47 0.05 -0.85
CA TYR A 124 -27.74 -1.39 -0.94
C TYR A 124 -26.91 -2.21 0.05
N TYR A 125 -27.55 -3.21 0.65
CA TYR A 125 -26.86 -4.29 1.37
C TYR A 125 -26.87 -5.57 0.53
N ILE A 126 -25.77 -6.30 0.53
CA ILE A 126 -25.69 -7.64 -0.04
C ILE A 126 -26.39 -8.61 0.89
N ILE A 127 -27.28 -9.44 0.35
CA ILE A 127 -27.94 -10.52 1.09
C ILE A 127 -26.99 -11.71 1.14
N GLN A 128 -26.79 -12.26 2.33
CA GLN A 128 -26.04 -13.48 2.61
C GLN A 128 -26.84 -14.44 3.49
N THR A 129 -26.32 -15.65 3.65
CA THR A 129 -26.88 -16.65 4.58
C THR A 129 -26.73 -16.15 6.02
N PRO A 130 -27.82 -15.95 6.77
CA PRO A 130 -27.72 -15.62 8.18
C PRO A 130 -27.05 -16.75 8.96
N TYR A 131 -26.22 -16.38 9.92
CA TYR A 131 -25.62 -17.29 10.89
C TYR A 131 -26.62 -17.64 12.02
N VAL A 132 -27.48 -16.68 12.38
CA VAL A 132 -28.55 -16.86 13.38
C VAL A 132 -29.88 -17.26 12.73
N GLU A 133 -30.74 -17.93 13.48
CA GLU A 133 -32.08 -18.34 13.01
C GLU A 133 -32.99 -17.13 12.76
N GLU A 134 -32.95 -16.12 13.63
CA GLU A 134 -33.75 -14.91 13.53
C GLU A 134 -32.99 -13.71 14.09
N SER A 135 -33.19 -12.55 13.47
CA SER A 135 -32.77 -11.24 13.98
C SER A 135 -33.88 -10.21 13.77
N SER A 136 -33.94 -9.20 14.63
CA SER A 136 -34.88 -8.08 14.53
C SER A 136 -34.17 -6.76 14.75
N LEU A 137 -34.25 -5.87 13.75
CA LEU A 137 -33.67 -4.54 13.75
C LEU A 137 -34.73 -3.52 14.20
N ASN A 138 -34.54 -2.95 15.39
CA ASN A 138 -35.37 -1.84 15.87
C ASN A 138 -34.83 -0.54 15.27
N LEU A 139 -35.57 0.03 14.32
CA LEU A 139 -35.13 1.18 13.53
C LEU A 139 -35.46 2.48 14.25
N GLU A 140 -34.69 3.54 13.97
CA GLU A 140 -34.88 4.87 14.59
C GLU A 140 -36.26 5.47 14.31
N ASN A 141 -36.92 5.08 13.22
CA ASN A 141 -38.27 5.52 12.90
C ASN A 141 -39.38 4.73 13.63
N GLY A 142 -39.01 3.90 14.62
CA GLY A 142 -39.93 3.09 15.43
C GLY A 142 -40.44 1.83 14.74
N LYS A 143 -40.03 1.54 13.51
CA LYS A 143 -40.37 0.30 12.81
C LYS A 143 -39.40 -0.82 13.17
N VAL A 144 -39.81 -2.05 12.88
CA VAL A 144 -38.98 -3.24 13.02
C VAL A 144 -38.81 -3.91 11.68
N PHE A 145 -37.58 -4.29 11.34
CA PHE A 145 -37.27 -5.14 10.20
C PHE A 145 -36.66 -6.45 10.71
N SER A 146 -37.29 -7.57 10.41
CA SER A 146 -36.86 -8.89 10.86
C SER A 146 -36.25 -9.70 9.72
N ILE A 147 -35.20 -10.46 10.02
CA ILE A 147 -34.55 -11.38 9.07
C ILE A 147 -34.63 -12.78 9.67
N LYS A 148 -35.22 -13.72 8.92
CA LYS A 148 -35.43 -15.10 9.36
C LYS A 148 -34.78 -16.10 8.41
N LYS A 149 -33.96 -16.98 8.96
CA LYS A 149 -33.43 -18.15 8.25
C LYS A 149 -34.42 -19.30 8.38
N ILE A 150 -34.83 -19.86 7.25
CA ILE A 150 -35.77 -20.99 7.19
C ILE A 150 -35.07 -22.20 6.56
N GLU A 151 -34.71 -23.18 7.38
CA GLU A 151 -34.00 -24.36 6.90
C GLU A 151 -34.95 -25.30 6.13
N SER A 152 -34.71 -25.47 4.83
CA SER A 152 -35.56 -26.28 3.97
C SER A 152 -35.20 -27.77 4.00
N SER A 153 -33.94 -28.12 4.32
CA SER A 153 -33.49 -29.51 4.48
C SER A 153 -32.03 -29.60 4.98
N GLY A 154 -31.82 -30.36 6.06
CA GLY A 154 -30.51 -30.87 6.52
C GLY A 154 -29.73 -29.97 7.48
N GLU A 155 -28.86 -30.58 8.28
CA GLU A 155 -27.84 -29.88 9.07
C GLU A 155 -26.88 -29.11 8.14
N ASN A 156 -26.27 -28.01 8.62
CA ASN A 156 -25.40 -27.14 7.83
C ASN A 156 -26.06 -26.54 6.57
N SER A 157 -27.28 -26.02 6.71
CA SER A 157 -27.98 -25.34 5.62
C SER A 157 -27.39 -23.94 5.33
N ILE A 158 -26.31 -23.89 4.56
CA ILE A 158 -25.56 -22.65 4.28
C ILE A 158 -25.90 -22.01 2.93
N TYR A 159 -26.56 -22.73 2.02
CA TYR A 159 -26.85 -22.21 0.68
C TYR A 159 -28.25 -21.64 0.60
N ILE A 160 -28.40 -20.43 0.05
CA ILE A 160 -29.71 -19.83 -0.16
C ILE A 160 -30.39 -20.52 -1.35
N ASN A 161 -31.65 -20.91 -1.15
CA ASN A 161 -32.52 -21.47 -2.18
C ASN A 161 -33.57 -20.47 -2.67
N LYS A 162 -34.15 -19.70 -1.74
CA LYS A 162 -35.24 -18.76 -2.00
C LYS A 162 -35.19 -17.62 -0.99
N VAL A 163 -35.57 -16.42 -1.40
CA VAL A 163 -35.77 -15.28 -0.50
C VAL A 163 -37.15 -14.71 -0.72
N GLU A 164 -37.82 -14.32 0.36
CA GLU A 164 -39.09 -13.60 0.32
C GLU A 164 -38.97 -12.32 1.13
N LEU A 165 -39.38 -11.19 0.53
CA LEU A 165 -39.49 -9.91 1.19
C LEU A 165 -40.98 -9.60 1.39
N ASN A 166 -41.42 -9.53 2.64
CA ASN A 166 -42.82 -9.31 3.00
C ASN A 166 -43.78 -10.30 2.32
N GLY A 167 -43.39 -11.59 2.29
CA GLY A 167 -44.16 -12.69 1.69
C GLY A 167 -44.18 -12.70 0.15
N LYS A 168 -43.38 -11.86 -0.51
CA LYS A 168 -43.24 -11.84 -1.98
C LYS A 168 -41.87 -12.38 -2.36
N LEU A 169 -41.84 -13.22 -3.40
CA LEU A 169 -40.59 -13.75 -3.96
C LEU A 169 -39.62 -12.61 -4.31
N TYR A 170 -38.37 -12.75 -3.88
CA TYR A 170 -37.31 -11.76 -4.05
C TYR A 170 -36.08 -12.40 -4.71
N ASN A 171 -35.85 -12.05 -5.97
CA ASN A 171 -34.81 -12.64 -6.82
C ASN A 171 -33.63 -11.69 -7.06
N LYS A 172 -33.29 -10.87 -6.07
CA LYS A 172 -32.09 -10.01 -6.09
C LYS A 172 -31.19 -10.38 -4.92
N ASN A 173 -29.88 -10.43 -5.14
CA ASN A 173 -28.92 -10.73 -4.07
C ASN A 173 -28.47 -9.50 -3.26
N PHE A 174 -29.23 -8.42 -3.36
CA PHE A 174 -29.04 -7.18 -2.63
C PHE A 174 -30.41 -6.60 -2.26
N ILE A 175 -30.47 -5.82 -1.19
CA ILE A 175 -31.67 -5.15 -0.71
C ILE A 175 -31.39 -3.65 -0.56
N HIS A 176 -32.33 -2.81 -0.98
CA HIS A 176 -32.18 -1.36 -0.87
C HIS A 176 -32.44 -0.92 0.58
N ILE A 177 -31.72 0.07 1.10
CA ILE A 177 -31.91 0.61 2.47
C ILE A 177 -33.37 1.02 2.72
N ASN A 178 -34.04 1.61 1.72
CA ASN A 178 -35.46 1.94 1.79
C ASN A 178 -36.37 0.74 2.08
N ASP A 179 -36.04 -0.46 1.61
CA ASP A 179 -36.84 -1.67 1.91
C ASP A 179 -36.65 -2.08 3.37
N VAL A 180 -35.45 -1.89 3.92
CA VAL A 180 -35.14 -2.15 5.33
C VAL A 180 -35.83 -1.12 6.24
N ILE A 181 -35.65 0.18 5.99
CA ILE A 181 -36.21 1.25 6.85
C ILE A 181 -37.75 1.29 6.83
N GLN A 182 -38.39 0.69 5.83
CA GLN A 182 -39.84 0.56 5.79
C GLN A 182 -40.38 -0.48 6.78
N GLY A 183 -39.50 -1.25 7.43
CA GLY A 183 -39.85 -2.37 8.31
C GLY A 183 -40.32 -3.59 7.52
N GLY A 184 -40.77 -4.61 8.23
CA GLY A 184 -41.27 -5.85 7.63
C GLY A 184 -40.35 -7.03 7.86
N GLU A 185 -40.36 -7.99 6.94
CA GLU A 185 -39.68 -9.28 7.13
C GLU A 185 -38.98 -9.76 5.85
N LEU A 186 -37.73 -10.20 6.01
CA LEU A 186 -36.94 -10.90 5.00
C LEU A 186 -36.79 -12.37 5.43
N GLN A 187 -37.42 -13.28 4.69
CA GLN A 187 -37.29 -14.72 4.90
C GLN A 187 -36.27 -15.29 3.92
N ILE A 188 -35.24 -15.95 4.44
CA ILE A 188 -34.14 -16.55 3.68
C ILE A 188 -34.21 -18.06 3.86
N TYR A 189 -34.62 -18.76 2.82
CA TYR A 189 -34.74 -20.22 2.82
C TYR A 189 -33.40 -20.85 2.44
N THR A 190 -32.88 -21.71 3.29
CA THR A 190 -31.55 -22.31 3.13
C THR A 190 -31.59 -23.82 2.93
N THR A 191 -30.55 -24.36 2.32
CA THR A 191 -30.37 -25.80 2.07
C THR A 191 -28.89 -26.17 2.17
N SER A 192 -28.59 -27.44 2.44
CA SER A 192 -27.23 -27.98 2.42
C SER A 192 -26.74 -28.31 1.00
N ASP A 193 -27.62 -28.33 0.01
CA ASP A 193 -27.31 -28.68 -1.37
C ASP A 193 -27.03 -27.44 -2.24
N SER A 194 -25.75 -27.16 -2.52
CA SER A 194 -25.32 -26.05 -3.38
C SER A 194 -25.85 -26.10 -4.82
N SER A 195 -26.36 -27.26 -5.28
CA SER A 195 -26.95 -27.38 -6.62
C SER A 195 -28.34 -26.74 -6.71
N LYS A 196 -29.03 -26.59 -5.58
CA LYS A 196 -30.34 -25.94 -5.45
C LYS A 196 -30.20 -24.42 -5.39
N LYS A 197 -29.69 -23.86 -6.48
CA LYS A 197 -29.36 -22.44 -6.62
C LYS A 197 -30.54 -21.53 -6.30
N TRP A 198 -30.27 -20.47 -5.55
CA TRP A 198 -31.08 -19.26 -5.54
C TRP A 198 -31.19 -18.71 -6.97
N GLN A 199 -32.41 -18.72 -7.51
CA GLN A 199 -32.68 -18.11 -8.81
C GLN A 199 -32.69 -16.59 -8.66
N LEU A 200 -31.79 -15.93 -9.38
CA LEU A 200 -31.59 -14.48 -9.33
C LEU A 200 -31.87 -13.88 -10.70
N ASP A 201 -32.70 -12.84 -10.71
CA ASP A 201 -32.97 -12.01 -11.88
C ASP A 201 -31.93 -10.89 -12.01
N GLU A 202 -31.43 -10.40 -10.87
CA GLU A 202 -30.46 -9.31 -10.78
C GLU A 202 -29.37 -9.64 -9.75
N PHE A 203 -28.12 -9.35 -10.11
CA PHE A 203 -26.98 -9.38 -9.20
C PHE A 203 -26.59 -7.95 -8.83
N TYR A 204 -26.05 -7.78 -7.62
CA TYR A 204 -25.46 -6.52 -7.22
C TYR A 204 -24.34 -6.14 -8.18
N THR A 205 -24.38 -4.91 -8.66
CA THR A 205 -23.35 -4.35 -9.52
C THR A 205 -23.10 -2.91 -9.10
N SER A 206 -21.84 -2.51 -9.10
CA SER A 206 -21.43 -1.11 -9.03
C SER A 206 -20.63 -0.78 -10.27
N PHE A 207 -20.86 0.41 -10.82
CA PHE A 207 -20.20 0.91 -12.01
C PHE A 207 -20.20 2.44 -12.04
N ILE A 208 -19.17 3.00 -12.65
CA ILE A 208 -19.10 4.44 -12.91
C ILE A 208 -20.08 4.77 -14.04
N LYS A 209 -21.08 5.61 -13.74
CA LYS A 209 -22.10 6.03 -14.73
C LYS A 209 -21.59 7.11 -15.69
N ASN A 210 -20.73 8.00 -15.19
CA ASN A 210 -20.21 9.14 -15.93
C ASN A 210 -18.70 9.26 -15.69
N ASP A 211 -17.91 9.18 -16.77
CA ASP A 211 -16.46 9.41 -16.73
C ASP A 211 -16.17 10.91 -16.62
N VAL A 212 -16.34 11.46 -15.42
CA VAL A 212 -16.09 12.88 -15.14
C VAL A 212 -14.62 13.21 -14.93
N ILE A 213 -13.76 12.19 -14.83
CA ILE A 213 -12.32 12.34 -14.64
C ILE A 213 -11.54 11.63 -15.74
N THR A 214 -10.47 12.25 -16.20
CA THR A 214 -9.48 11.63 -17.08
C THR A 214 -8.29 11.14 -16.27
N ILE A 215 -7.83 9.93 -16.54
CA ILE A 215 -6.67 9.32 -15.89
C ILE A 215 -5.43 10.21 -16.10
N SER A 216 -4.73 10.53 -15.02
CA SER A 216 -3.44 11.23 -15.07
C SER A 216 -2.41 10.46 -15.89
N PRO A 217 -1.60 11.12 -16.75
CA PRO A 217 -0.53 10.46 -17.48
C PRO A 217 0.62 10.08 -16.53
N VAL A 218 1.26 8.94 -16.73
CA VAL A 218 2.43 8.53 -15.92
C VAL A 218 3.72 8.99 -16.60
N ILE A 219 4.55 9.75 -15.89
CA ILE A 219 5.90 10.09 -16.33
C ILE A 219 6.84 8.95 -15.90
N ILE A 220 7.39 8.25 -16.89
CA ILE A 220 8.27 7.10 -16.69
C ILE A 220 9.71 7.53 -16.96
N ALA A 221 10.55 7.43 -15.94
CA ALA A 221 11.97 7.75 -16.01
C ALA A 221 12.78 6.66 -15.29
N PRO A 222 14.03 6.39 -15.73
CA PRO A 222 14.89 5.43 -15.05
C PRO A 222 15.42 5.94 -13.70
N SER A 223 15.43 7.27 -13.49
CA SER A 223 15.95 7.93 -12.29
C SER A 223 15.38 9.35 -12.16
N LYS A 224 15.39 9.91 -10.95
CA LYS A 224 15.13 11.34 -10.68
C LYS A 224 16.35 12.22 -10.96
N THR A 225 17.56 11.65 -11.03
CA THR A 225 18.80 12.38 -11.28
C THR A 225 19.61 11.75 -12.41
N PHE A 226 20.53 12.51 -13.02
CA PHE A 226 21.35 12.03 -14.13
C PHE A 226 22.65 12.83 -14.31
N HIS A 227 23.63 12.26 -15.01
CA HIS A 227 24.93 12.90 -15.32
C HIS A 227 24.97 13.56 -16.70
N ASP A 228 24.82 12.77 -17.77
CA ASP A 228 25.00 13.27 -19.14
C ASP A 228 23.68 13.72 -19.76
N SER A 229 22.75 12.78 -19.82
CA SER A 229 21.41 12.96 -20.37
C SER A 229 20.42 12.04 -19.66
N LEU A 230 19.14 12.40 -19.69
CA LEU A 230 18.06 11.53 -19.24
C LEU A 230 17.00 11.46 -20.33
N THR A 231 16.56 10.25 -20.65
CA THR A 231 15.42 10.01 -21.53
C THR A 231 14.24 9.54 -20.69
N ILE A 232 13.11 10.22 -20.85
CA ILE A 232 11.85 9.85 -20.22
C ILE A 232 10.81 9.47 -21.26
N SER A 233 9.77 8.76 -20.83
CA SER A 233 8.56 8.56 -21.62
C SER A 233 7.35 8.94 -20.79
N ILE A 234 6.24 9.27 -21.46
CA ILE A 234 4.96 9.56 -20.82
C ILE A 234 3.94 8.57 -21.36
N SER A 235 3.22 7.89 -20.48
CA SER A 235 2.19 6.91 -20.85
C SER A 235 0.84 7.28 -20.23
N CYS A 236 -0.23 6.74 -20.79
CA CYS A 236 -1.58 6.93 -20.29
C CYS A 236 -2.43 5.79 -20.86
N GLN A 237 -3.16 5.10 -19.98
CA GLN A 237 -3.85 3.87 -20.34
C GLN A 237 -5.15 4.13 -21.11
N ASP A 238 -5.88 5.19 -20.76
CA ASP A 238 -7.13 5.57 -21.43
C ASP A 238 -7.20 7.09 -21.67
N CYS A 239 -6.56 7.54 -22.75
CA CYS A 239 -6.69 8.92 -23.23
C CYS A 239 -6.42 9.02 -24.73
N ASP A 240 -6.92 10.10 -25.33
CA ASP A 240 -6.81 10.39 -26.77
C ASP A 240 -5.51 11.14 -27.09
N SER A 241 -5.01 11.91 -26.12
CA SER A 241 -3.75 12.64 -26.26
C SER A 241 -3.14 13.02 -24.93
N ILE A 242 -1.83 13.27 -24.96
CA ILE A 242 -1.06 13.81 -23.85
C ILE A 242 -0.41 15.11 -24.33
N LEU A 243 -0.54 16.16 -23.53
CA LEU A 243 0.23 17.39 -23.69
C LEU A 243 1.24 17.49 -22.55
N TYR A 244 2.44 17.98 -22.85
CA TYR A 244 3.45 18.23 -21.83
C TYR A 244 4.11 19.59 -22.06
N CYS A 245 4.69 20.16 -21.00
CA CYS A 245 5.62 21.27 -21.12
C CYS A 245 6.87 21.00 -20.28
N ILE A 246 7.98 21.59 -20.74
CA ILE A 246 9.24 21.63 -20.01
C ILE A 246 9.34 23.01 -19.37
N ASP A 247 9.74 23.07 -18.10
CA ASP A 247 9.99 24.28 -17.32
C ASP A 247 8.82 25.30 -17.37
N LEU A 248 7.58 24.78 -17.41
CA LEU A 248 6.33 25.56 -17.50
C LEU A 248 6.19 26.43 -18.76
N GLU A 249 6.92 26.08 -19.82
CA GLU A 249 6.80 26.74 -21.13
C GLU A 249 5.53 26.27 -21.89
N LYS A 250 5.55 26.40 -23.23
CA LYS A 250 4.43 26.05 -24.11
C LYS A 250 4.12 24.54 -24.06
N LYS A 251 2.85 24.21 -23.87
CA LYS A 251 2.36 22.82 -23.96
C LYS A 251 2.46 22.29 -25.40
N VAL A 252 3.08 21.14 -25.57
CA VAL A 252 3.29 20.44 -26.85
C VAL A 252 2.69 19.04 -26.76
N ARG A 253 2.14 18.53 -27.86
CA ARG A 253 1.62 17.16 -27.93
C ARG A 253 2.76 16.15 -27.82
N TYR A 254 2.67 15.26 -26.85
CA TYR A 254 3.60 14.15 -26.67
C TYR A 254 3.41 13.11 -27.79
N LYS A 255 4.52 12.62 -28.35
CA LYS A 255 4.54 11.62 -29.44
C LYS A 255 5.66 10.61 -29.28
N ASN A 256 6.81 11.06 -28.80
CA ASN A 256 8.02 10.26 -28.66
C ASN A 256 8.68 10.57 -27.30
N PRO A 257 9.50 9.65 -26.77
CA PRO A 257 10.35 9.90 -25.60
C PRO A 257 11.12 11.22 -25.70
N ILE A 258 11.34 11.85 -24.54
CA ILE A 258 11.97 13.17 -24.43
C ILE A 258 13.34 12.99 -23.78
N THR A 259 14.39 13.50 -24.44
CA THR A 259 15.75 13.49 -23.91
C THR A 259 16.18 14.92 -23.58
N PHE A 260 16.77 15.12 -22.40
CA PHE A 260 17.32 16.40 -21.98
C PHE A 260 18.70 16.26 -21.33
N LEU A 261 19.47 17.35 -21.39
CA LEU A 261 20.89 17.41 -20.98
C LEU A 261 21.13 18.29 -19.75
N LYS A 262 20.08 18.87 -19.16
CA LYS A 262 20.11 19.80 -18.02
C LYS A 262 18.96 19.49 -17.06
N SER A 263 19.08 19.88 -15.79
CA SER A 263 17.97 19.78 -14.84
C SER A 263 16.69 20.34 -15.47
N THR A 264 15.61 19.57 -15.38
CA THR A 264 14.39 19.80 -16.16
C THR A 264 13.18 19.49 -15.29
N LYS A 265 12.21 20.40 -15.28
CA LYS A 265 10.87 20.16 -14.74
C LYS A 265 9.91 19.82 -15.87
N ILE A 266 9.14 18.74 -15.73
CA ILE A 266 8.15 18.31 -16.70
C ILE A 266 6.77 18.33 -16.07
N GLU A 267 5.81 18.94 -16.75
CA GLU A 267 4.39 18.84 -16.43
C GLU A 267 3.67 18.15 -17.59
N ALA A 268 2.84 17.15 -17.30
CA ALA A 268 2.08 16.39 -18.29
C ALA A 268 0.58 16.35 -17.94
N VAL A 269 -0.27 16.46 -18.95
CA VAL A 269 -1.73 16.40 -18.84
C VAL A 269 -2.28 15.48 -19.93
N ALA A 270 -3.13 14.53 -19.56
CA ALA A 270 -3.85 13.67 -20.49
C ALA A 270 -5.22 14.26 -20.82
N TYR A 271 -5.74 13.95 -22.01
CA TYR A 271 -7.07 14.35 -22.45
C TYR A 271 -7.85 13.15 -22.98
N LYS A 272 -9.09 13.00 -22.52
CA LYS A 272 -10.05 12.00 -23.00
C LYS A 272 -11.38 12.68 -23.27
N ASN A 273 -11.93 12.53 -24.48
CA ASN A 273 -13.23 13.10 -24.87
C ASN A 273 -13.36 14.60 -24.60
N GLY A 274 -12.27 15.36 -24.72
CA GLY A 274 -12.23 16.80 -24.43
C GLY A 274 -12.11 17.19 -22.95
N VAL A 275 -12.12 16.21 -22.03
CA VAL A 275 -11.85 16.41 -20.60
C VAL A 275 -10.36 16.23 -20.34
N SER A 276 -9.78 17.08 -19.48
CA SER A 276 -8.37 17.00 -19.07
C SER A 276 -8.21 16.28 -17.74
N SER A 277 -7.11 15.55 -17.58
CA SER A 277 -6.68 15.01 -16.28
C SER A 277 -6.16 16.11 -15.36
N LYS A 278 -5.83 15.75 -14.12
CA LYS A 278 -4.90 16.56 -13.32
C LYS A 278 -3.51 16.56 -13.98
N SER A 279 -2.73 17.59 -13.69
CA SER A 279 -1.34 17.67 -14.13
C SER A 279 -0.45 16.77 -13.29
N GLU A 280 0.36 15.94 -13.94
CA GLU A 280 1.47 15.23 -13.30
C GLU A 280 2.77 16.01 -13.47
N ILE A 281 3.52 16.17 -12.39
CA ILE A 281 4.74 16.98 -12.35
C ILE A 281 5.91 16.12 -11.89
N ALA A 282 7.00 16.13 -12.66
CA ALA A 282 8.26 15.50 -12.31
C ALA A 282 9.42 16.51 -12.38
N ASN A 283 10.33 16.45 -11.41
CA ASN A 283 11.55 17.24 -11.41
C ASN A 283 12.75 16.29 -11.57
N PHE A 284 13.61 16.59 -12.53
CA PHE A 284 14.82 15.83 -12.81
C PHE A 284 16.04 16.70 -12.60
N ILE A 285 17.01 16.20 -11.84
CA ILE A 285 18.19 16.98 -11.42
C ILE A 285 19.44 16.43 -12.12
N LYS A 286 20.13 17.30 -12.86
CA LYS A 286 21.47 16.98 -13.35
C LYS A 286 22.48 17.19 -12.22
N HIS A 287 23.31 16.20 -11.97
CA HIS A 287 24.43 16.31 -11.03
C HIS A 287 25.75 16.07 -11.75
N ASN A 288 26.76 16.86 -11.39
CA ASN A 288 28.02 16.96 -12.15
C ASN A 288 29.11 16.00 -11.65
N GLN A 289 28.85 15.26 -10.58
CA GLN A 289 29.84 14.38 -9.95
C GLN A 289 29.69 12.97 -10.53
N ASN A 290 30.65 12.50 -11.32
CA ASN A 290 30.65 11.14 -11.86
C ASN A 290 31.25 10.16 -10.85
N PHE A 291 30.67 10.07 -9.67
CA PHE A 291 31.13 9.15 -8.63
C PHE A 291 30.48 7.78 -8.79
N SER A 292 31.11 6.75 -8.23
CA SER A 292 30.46 5.46 -8.04
C SER A 292 30.60 5.01 -6.61
N ILE A 293 29.57 4.36 -6.08
CA ILE A 293 29.54 3.86 -4.71
C ILE A 293 29.46 2.34 -4.69
N SER A 294 30.22 1.73 -3.78
CA SER A 294 30.12 0.32 -3.42
C SER A 294 29.63 0.21 -1.99
N LEU A 295 28.42 -0.32 -1.83
CA LEU A 295 27.83 -0.61 -0.53
C LEU A 295 28.32 -1.97 -0.04
N LYS A 296 28.81 -2.05 1.20
CA LYS A 296 29.29 -3.31 1.76
C LYS A 296 28.17 -4.17 2.32
N GLN A 297 27.09 -3.55 2.78
CA GLN A 297 25.87 -4.22 3.20
C GLN A 297 24.70 -3.83 2.27
N GLY A 298 23.71 -4.72 2.16
CA GLY A 298 22.46 -4.40 1.47
C GLY A 298 21.58 -3.46 2.30
N PHE A 299 20.88 -2.55 1.63
CA PHE A 299 19.80 -1.76 2.21
C PHE A 299 18.47 -2.53 2.17
N SER A 300 17.47 -2.04 2.90
CA SER A 300 16.13 -2.62 2.90
C SER A 300 15.42 -2.40 1.56
N ASN A 301 14.80 -3.45 1.02
CA ASN A 301 13.94 -3.37 -0.16
C ASN A 301 12.74 -2.42 0.04
N GLN A 302 12.38 -2.08 1.27
CA GLN A 302 11.31 -1.11 1.58
C GLN A 302 11.78 0.34 1.44
N TYR A 303 13.06 0.59 1.69
CA TYR A 303 13.64 1.93 1.78
C TYR A 303 14.91 1.99 0.94
N THR A 304 14.73 1.92 -0.38
CA THR A 304 15.86 1.84 -1.33
C THR A 304 16.41 3.21 -1.70
N ALA A 305 15.61 4.27 -1.55
CA ALA A 305 15.89 5.63 -2.04
C ALA A 305 16.28 5.73 -3.52
N GLY A 306 15.85 4.78 -4.36
CA GLY A 306 16.27 4.73 -5.77
C GLY A 306 17.41 3.76 -6.05
N GLY A 307 17.92 3.04 -5.05
CA GLY A 307 18.83 1.91 -5.20
C GLY A 307 20.28 2.24 -4.85
N ASN A 308 21.23 1.52 -5.45
CA ASN A 308 22.64 1.56 -5.03
C ASN A 308 23.29 2.95 -5.05
N ASN A 309 22.83 3.84 -5.95
CA ASN A 309 23.41 5.17 -6.12
C ASN A 309 22.72 6.26 -5.29
N ALA A 310 21.70 5.91 -4.48
CA ALA A 310 20.88 6.89 -3.77
C ALA A 310 21.67 7.85 -2.86
N LEU A 311 22.82 7.42 -2.34
CA LEU A 311 23.65 8.22 -1.45
C LEU A 311 24.66 9.10 -2.20
N ILE A 312 24.65 9.12 -3.53
CA ILE A 312 25.53 9.96 -4.37
C ILE A 312 24.76 10.56 -5.56
N ASP A 313 23.43 10.61 -5.47
CA ASP A 313 22.56 11.04 -6.57
C ASP A 313 22.24 12.53 -6.53
N GLY A 314 22.68 13.23 -5.47
CA GLY A 314 22.48 14.66 -5.25
C GLY A 314 21.14 15.00 -4.57
N LEU A 315 20.32 14.01 -4.19
CA LEU A 315 19.04 14.24 -3.52
C LEU A 315 19.21 14.22 -2.00
N LYS A 316 18.74 15.29 -1.35
CA LYS A 316 18.63 15.34 0.10
C LYS A 316 17.21 15.03 0.55
N GLY A 317 17.09 14.16 1.54
CA GLY A 317 15.83 13.78 2.15
C GLY A 317 15.29 14.92 3.05
N PRO A 318 13.98 15.17 3.05
CA PRO A 318 13.36 16.07 4.02
C PRO A 318 13.18 15.37 5.37
N ASN A 319 12.68 16.10 6.38
CA ASN A 319 12.33 15.59 7.72
C ASN A 319 11.07 14.67 7.73
N ASN A 320 10.93 13.82 6.71
CA ASN A 320 9.90 12.81 6.59
C ASN A 320 10.45 11.66 5.74
N PHE A 321 10.57 10.49 6.36
CA PHE A 321 11.11 9.30 5.70
C PHE A 321 10.21 8.75 4.59
N MET A 322 8.90 9.00 4.66
CA MET A 322 7.90 8.49 3.71
C MET A 322 8.01 9.10 2.31
N THR A 323 8.90 10.08 2.11
CA THR A 323 9.16 10.68 0.79
C THR A 323 9.91 9.75 -0.16
N GLY A 324 10.46 8.65 0.34
CA GLY A 324 11.21 7.68 -0.44
C GLY A 324 12.61 8.17 -0.86
N LEU A 325 13.14 9.19 -0.20
CA LEU A 325 14.49 9.73 -0.42
C LEU A 325 15.52 9.25 0.60
N TRP A 326 15.15 8.31 1.48
CA TRP A 326 16.00 7.80 2.55
C TRP A 326 16.32 6.33 2.35
N GLN A 327 17.61 5.98 2.34
CA GLN A 327 18.06 4.61 2.25
C GLN A 327 18.13 4.00 3.66
N GLY A 328 17.38 2.91 3.88
CA GLY A 328 17.18 2.35 5.20
C GLY A 328 17.99 1.09 5.48
N TYR A 329 18.62 1.05 6.66
CA TYR A 329 19.44 -0.07 7.15
C TYR A 329 18.91 -0.53 8.51
N HIS A 330 18.54 -1.80 8.62
CA HIS A 330 17.93 -2.36 9.85
C HIS A 330 18.91 -3.25 10.59
N ASN A 331 19.19 -2.93 11.87
CA ASN A 331 20.08 -3.71 12.74
C ASN A 331 21.49 -4.00 12.14
N ILE A 332 22.00 -3.09 11.32
CA ILE A 332 23.33 -3.21 10.72
C ILE A 332 24.00 -1.84 10.71
N ASN A 333 25.32 -1.85 10.85
CA ASN A 333 26.14 -0.68 10.55
C ASN A 333 26.16 -0.47 9.03
N PHE A 334 26.27 0.80 8.63
CA PHE A 334 26.45 1.18 7.24
C PHE A 334 27.94 1.35 6.93
N GLU A 335 28.41 0.74 5.85
CA GLU A 335 29.74 0.99 5.28
C GLU A 335 29.65 1.11 3.75
N ALA A 336 30.25 2.16 3.21
CA ALA A 336 30.35 2.37 1.78
C ALA A 336 31.72 2.92 1.37
N VAL A 337 32.13 2.59 0.14
CA VAL A 337 33.32 3.15 -0.51
C VAL A 337 32.90 3.86 -1.79
N ILE A 338 33.26 5.13 -1.91
CA ILE A 338 33.00 5.99 -3.05
C ILE A 338 34.30 6.13 -3.85
N ASP A 339 34.25 5.89 -5.16
CA ASP A 339 35.32 6.16 -6.11
C ASP A 339 35.02 7.47 -6.83
N LEU A 340 35.83 8.49 -6.56
CA LEU A 340 35.77 9.84 -7.16
C LEU A 340 36.27 9.84 -8.62
N LYS A 341 36.69 8.68 -9.14
CA LYS A 341 37.28 8.40 -10.46
C LYS A 341 38.66 8.97 -10.69
N ASN A 342 38.93 10.15 -10.15
CA ASN A 342 40.20 10.84 -10.26
C ASN A 342 40.74 11.20 -8.88
N LEU A 343 42.05 11.36 -8.79
CA LEU A 343 42.68 11.91 -7.59
C LEU A 343 42.43 13.42 -7.55
N ILE A 344 41.52 13.86 -6.67
CA ILE A 344 41.06 15.26 -6.58
C ILE A 344 41.31 15.84 -5.18
N PRO A 345 41.41 17.18 -5.04
CA PRO A 345 41.36 17.82 -3.73
C PRO A 345 39.96 17.66 -3.11
N VAL A 346 39.92 17.37 -1.81
CA VAL A 346 38.73 17.22 -0.99
C VAL A 346 38.81 18.23 0.15
N ASN A 347 37.87 19.17 0.14
CA ASN A 347 37.69 20.25 1.10
C ASN A 347 36.72 19.85 2.22
N SER A 348 35.71 19.04 1.92
CA SER A 348 34.75 18.58 2.92
C SER A 348 34.12 17.25 2.54
N ILE A 349 33.71 16.48 3.54
CA ILE A 349 32.87 15.29 3.37
C ILE A 349 31.66 15.44 4.30
N SER A 350 30.46 15.13 3.81
CA SER A 350 29.29 15.01 4.68
C SER A 350 28.45 13.78 4.38
N LEU A 351 27.67 13.36 5.37
CA LEU A 351 26.64 12.32 5.28
C LEU A 351 25.39 12.87 5.97
N GLY A 352 24.27 12.88 5.27
CA GLY A 352 22.98 13.20 5.88
C GLY A 352 22.30 11.97 6.48
N ALA A 353 21.55 12.19 7.56
CA ALA A 353 20.86 11.17 8.33
C ALA A 353 19.55 11.71 8.92
N LEU A 354 18.62 10.81 9.24
CA LEU A 354 17.32 11.14 9.83
C LEU A 354 17.19 10.55 11.24
N GLN A 355 16.55 11.30 12.15
CA GLN A 355 15.95 10.76 13.37
C GLN A 355 14.44 10.88 13.33
N ASP A 356 13.75 9.79 13.65
CA ASP A 356 12.33 9.73 13.97
C ASP A 356 12.11 8.57 14.93
N MET A 357 12.12 8.89 16.24
CA MET A 357 12.09 7.86 17.28
C MET A 357 10.79 7.05 17.27
N LYS A 358 9.65 7.66 16.90
CA LYS A 358 8.35 6.97 16.85
C LYS A 358 8.35 5.85 15.81
N SER A 359 9.17 6.02 14.77
CA SER A 359 9.38 5.07 13.67
C SER A 359 10.61 4.16 13.88
N TRP A 360 11.23 4.22 15.06
CA TRP A 360 12.43 3.48 15.45
C TRP A 360 13.68 3.83 14.63
N ILE A 361 13.73 5.05 14.08
CA ILE A 361 14.83 5.58 13.28
C ILE A 361 15.67 6.50 14.18
N TRP A 362 16.93 6.13 14.39
CA TRP A 362 17.88 6.96 15.14
C TRP A 362 19.09 7.34 14.28
N LEU A 363 19.68 8.48 14.62
CA LEU A 363 20.97 8.86 14.05
C LEU A 363 22.02 7.79 14.39
N PRO A 364 23.02 7.59 13.50
CA PRO A 364 24.19 6.80 13.84
C PRO A 364 24.85 7.30 15.12
N GLN A 365 25.32 6.39 15.98
CA GLN A 365 26.05 6.76 17.20
C GLN A 365 27.31 7.58 16.88
N LEU A 366 27.96 7.20 15.78
CA LEU A 366 29.09 7.92 15.21
C LEU A 366 29.16 7.68 13.70
N VAL A 367 29.80 8.62 13.01
CA VAL A 367 30.14 8.54 11.59
C VAL A 367 31.64 8.77 11.43
N GLN A 368 32.33 7.86 10.74
CA GLN A 368 33.75 7.98 10.43
C GLN A 368 33.96 8.23 8.94
N PHE A 369 34.85 9.15 8.63
CA PHE A 369 35.30 9.42 7.28
C PHE A 369 36.76 8.99 7.11
N TRP A 370 37.02 8.29 6.02
CA TRP A 370 38.34 7.78 5.64
C TRP A 370 38.63 8.13 4.20
N ILE A 371 39.89 8.42 3.87
CA ILE A 371 40.34 8.69 2.51
C ILE A 371 41.39 7.68 2.05
N SER A 372 41.48 7.48 0.74
CA SER A 372 42.52 6.67 0.11
C SER A 372 42.85 7.18 -1.30
N ASN A 373 44.10 7.00 -1.73
CA ASN A 373 44.55 7.32 -3.09
C ASN A 373 44.48 6.10 -4.02
N ASP A 374 44.60 4.89 -3.47
CA ASP A 374 44.76 3.63 -4.19
C ASP A 374 43.56 2.67 -4.02
N GLY A 375 42.72 2.90 -3.03
CA GLY A 375 41.55 2.07 -2.71
C GLY A 375 41.86 0.87 -1.82
N SER A 376 43.11 0.69 -1.39
CA SER A 376 43.55 -0.37 -0.47
C SER A 376 43.93 0.17 0.90
N GLU A 377 44.72 1.25 0.95
CA GLU A 377 45.16 1.85 2.20
C GLU A 377 44.26 3.05 2.55
N PHE A 378 43.44 2.89 3.59
CA PHE A 378 42.55 3.94 4.07
C PHE A 378 43.09 4.60 5.33
N LYS A 379 43.10 5.93 5.34
CA LYS A 379 43.43 6.75 6.51
C LYS A 379 42.20 7.47 7.01
N MET A 380 41.92 7.36 8.31
CA MET A 380 40.82 8.10 8.94
C MET A 380 41.15 9.59 8.96
N VAL A 381 40.18 10.40 8.58
CA VAL A 381 40.31 11.86 8.56
C VAL A 381 39.41 12.52 9.58
N ASP A 382 38.30 11.89 9.95
CA ASP A 382 37.43 12.39 11.01
C ASP A 382 36.55 11.29 11.62
N GLU A 383 36.08 11.56 12.84
CA GLU A 383 35.07 10.78 13.56
C GLU A 383 34.10 11.76 14.25
N LEU A 384 32.84 11.69 13.86
CA LEU A 384 31.80 12.63 14.27
C LEU A 384 30.74 11.93 15.09
N THR A 385 30.32 12.58 16.17
CA THR A 385 29.15 12.22 16.98
C THR A 385 28.12 13.35 16.92
N HIS A 386 27.01 13.19 17.63
CA HIS A 386 25.99 14.22 17.77
C HIS A 386 25.54 14.32 19.23
N ASP A 387 24.98 15.47 19.60
CA ASP A 387 24.38 15.73 20.91
C ASP A 387 22.83 15.73 20.87
N ILE A 388 22.25 15.38 19.72
CA ILE A 388 20.79 15.29 19.54
C ILE A 388 20.18 14.32 20.57
N PRO A 389 19.19 14.77 21.36
CA PRO A 389 18.53 13.92 22.34
C PRO A 389 17.80 12.75 21.68
N LEU A 390 17.96 11.55 22.25
CA LEU A 390 17.29 10.33 21.78
C LEU A 390 15.77 10.40 21.94
N SER A 391 15.29 11.17 22.92
CA SER A 391 13.87 11.38 23.24
C SER A 391 13.22 12.49 22.41
N LYS A 392 13.92 13.05 21.41
CA LYS A 392 13.35 14.10 20.57
C LYS A 392 12.23 13.50 19.70
N GLU A 393 11.00 13.95 19.97
CA GLU A 393 9.81 13.44 19.30
C GLU A 393 9.67 13.89 17.85
N GLU A 394 10.14 15.11 17.55
CA GLU A 394 10.04 15.67 16.21
C GLU A 394 11.06 15.01 15.29
N SER A 395 10.60 14.62 14.10
CA SER A 395 11.49 14.13 13.07
C SER A 395 12.45 15.25 12.62
N LEU A 396 13.72 14.91 12.49
CA LEU A 396 14.76 15.86 12.10
C LEU A 396 15.80 15.20 11.19
N THR A 397 16.38 16.03 10.34
CA THR A 397 17.56 15.71 9.54
C THR A 397 18.81 16.23 10.24
N TYR A 398 19.90 15.48 10.16
CA TYR A 398 21.20 15.86 10.70
C TYR A 398 22.28 15.57 9.66
N GLU A 399 23.22 16.50 9.48
CA GLU A 399 24.33 16.35 8.55
C GLU A 399 25.63 16.16 9.34
N PHE A 400 26.20 14.97 9.29
CA PHE A 400 27.54 14.69 9.80
C PHE A 400 28.53 15.26 8.80
N LYS A 401 29.18 16.39 9.14
CA LYS A 401 30.06 17.11 8.22
C LYS A 401 31.45 17.33 8.79
N SER A 402 32.46 17.02 7.98
CA SER A 402 33.86 17.32 8.24
C SER A 402 34.37 18.34 7.22
N ASP A 403 34.86 19.48 7.70
CA ASP A 403 35.49 20.54 6.90
C ASP A 403 37.00 20.54 7.12
N PHE A 404 37.79 20.43 6.05
CA PHE A 404 39.24 20.37 6.10
C PHE A 404 39.86 21.75 5.86
N LYS A 405 40.66 22.22 6.83
CA LYS A 405 41.37 23.51 6.71
C LYS A 405 42.29 23.59 5.48
N ASN A 406 42.86 22.45 5.07
CA ASN A 406 43.63 22.32 3.85
C ASN A 406 43.06 21.16 3.03
N PRO A 407 42.93 21.28 1.69
CA PRO A 407 42.37 20.23 0.87
C PRO A 407 43.20 18.94 0.96
N LEU A 408 42.53 17.82 1.25
CA LEU A 408 43.14 16.50 1.26
C LEU A 408 43.08 15.92 -0.15
N LYS A 409 44.16 15.34 -0.67
CA LYS A 409 44.11 14.62 -1.95
C LYS A 409 43.59 13.21 -1.72
N ALA A 410 42.54 12.83 -2.44
CA ALA A 410 41.95 11.50 -2.36
C ALA A 410 41.32 11.10 -3.70
N ARG A 411 41.25 9.79 -3.94
CA ARG A 411 40.43 9.20 -5.01
C ARG A 411 39.25 8.41 -4.43
N TYR A 412 39.44 7.81 -3.26
CA TYR A 412 38.42 7.00 -2.60
C TYR A 412 38.06 7.61 -1.26
N ILE A 413 36.75 7.61 -0.96
CA ILE A 413 36.20 7.97 0.35
C ILE A 413 35.50 6.75 0.91
N LYS A 414 35.83 6.36 2.15
CA LYS A 414 35.08 5.34 2.88
C LYS A 414 34.32 6.00 4.03
N VAL A 415 33.04 5.68 4.12
CA VAL A 415 32.12 6.16 5.16
C VAL A 415 31.66 4.97 5.98
N LEU A 416 31.75 5.08 7.31
CA LEU A 416 31.20 4.12 8.25
C LEU A 416 30.23 4.84 9.18
N ALA A 417 28.99 4.36 9.30
CA ALA A 417 28.01 4.86 10.26
C ALA A 417 27.54 3.72 11.18
N THR A 418 27.74 3.90 12.48
CA THR A 418 27.47 2.87 13.50
C THR A 418 26.00 2.93 13.91
N ASN A 419 25.30 1.79 13.83
CA ASN A 419 23.90 1.66 14.21
C ASN A 419 23.68 2.01 15.69
N PHE A 420 22.54 2.64 15.97
CA PHE A 420 22.16 3.01 17.33
C PHE A 420 22.02 1.78 18.26
N GLY A 421 21.62 0.63 17.72
CA GLY A 421 21.48 -0.63 18.41
C GLY A 421 20.00 -0.96 18.68
N LYS A 422 19.67 -1.22 19.94
CA LYS A 422 18.31 -1.56 20.38
C LYS A 422 17.56 -0.33 20.88
N CYS A 423 16.24 -0.32 20.68
CA CYS A 423 15.35 0.67 21.27
C CYS A 423 15.58 0.77 22.79
N PRO A 424 15.74 1.98 23.35
CA PRO A 424 15.94 2.18 24.78
C PRO A 424 14.77 1.66 25.63
N SER A 425 15.01 1.37 26.91
CA SER A 425 14.00 0.81 27.81
C SER A 425 12.78 1.71 28.04
N TRP A 426 12.94 3.01 27.88
CA TRP A 426 11.84 3.99 27.98
C TRP A 426 11.01 4.12 26.71
N HIS A 427 11.49 3.57 25.59
CA HIS A 427 10.82 3.69 24.29
C HIS A 427 9.70 2.64 24.16
N MET A 428 8.59 2.97 23.47
CA MET A 428 7.47 2.04 23.27
C MET A 428 7.88 0.73 22.58
N GLY A 429 8.92 0.80 21.75
CA GLY A 429 9.54 -0.36 21.08
C GLY A 429 10.72 -0.98 21.82
N SER A 430 10.86 -0.76 23.14
CA SER A 430 12.00 -1.21 23.97
C SER A 430 12.50 -2.62 23.63
N GLY A 431 13.82 -2.75 23.42
CA GLY A 431 14.47 -4.02 23.07
C GLY A 431 14.35 -4.43 21.59
N GLY A 432 13.52 -3.72 20.81
CA GLY A 432 13.44 -3.86 19.35
C GLY A 432 14.70 -3.36 18.64
N ASP A 433 14.92 -3.84 17.42
CA ASP A 433 15.99 -3.37 16.53
C ASP A 433 15.68 -1.97 15.98
N THR A 434 16.72 -1.18 15.72
CA THR A 434 16.59 0.18 15.19
C THR A 434 17.06 0.31 13.74
N TRP A 435 16.55 1.35 13.10
CA TRP A 435 16.91 1.73 11.75
C TRP A 435 17.93 2.88 11.74
N ILE A 436 18.83 2.84 10.76
CA ILE A 436 19.54 4.04 10.28
C ILE A 436 18.94 4.42 8.93
N PHE A 437 18.59 5.69 8.77
CA PHE A 437 18.17 6.26 7.50
C PHE A 437 19.20 7.29 7.07
N LEU A 438 19.76 7.06 5.89
CA LEU A 438 20.83 7.87 5.30
C LEU A 438 20.39 8.45 3.96
N ASP A 439 20.86 9.64 3.66
CA ASP A 439 20.79 10.27 2.34
C ASP A 439 22.20 10.76 1.92
N GLU A 440 22.25 11.64 0.91
CA GLU A 440 23.43 12.13 0.21
C GLU A 440 24.75 12.16 1.01
N ILE A 441 25.77 11.53 0.44
CA ILE A 441 27.18 11.69 0.79
C ILE A 441 27.79 12.74 -0.12
N SER A 442 27.99 13.95 0.38
CA SER A 442 28.58 15.04 -0.39
C SER A 442 30.10 15.09 -0.22
N VAL A 443 30.81 15.24 -1.35
CA VAL A 443 32.26 15.49 -1.39
C VAL A 443 32.51 16.75 -2.20
N ASN A 444 33.15 17.76 -1.58
CA ASN A 444 33.47 19.06 -2.20
C ASN A 444 34.96 19.36 -2.18
#